data_AF-A0A3D2U7D1-F1
#
_entry.id   AF-A0A3D2U7D1-F1
#
_cell.length_a   1.000
_cell.length_b   1.000
_cell.length_c   1.000
_cell.angle_alpha   90.00
_cell.angle_beta   90.00
_cell.angle_gamma   90.00
#
_symmetry.space_group_name_H-M   'P 1'
#
loop_
_entity.id
_entity.type
_entity.pdbx_description
1 polymer ?
#
loop_
_entity_poly.entity_id
_entity_poly.type
_entity_poly.pdbx_seq_one_letter_code
_entity_poly.pdbx_strand_id
1 'polypeptide(L)'
;SASEMKIGLRTPAAIQNKAARLDFVGDGIPRKRWTAATEKLLKRLIREGRSAAEISADPELLAGYSRNAIQKKLGRLKLIDGGRSRRARDAVRFGSVELERFHTFLLAHASRCTPEQIALLWNRDNTPVISRRRVVYHLQKLGIKRTWAEVMRMPYSKAKQRQVSAKAAQASQRRWKGYRERQEAELREVARQQRRLARSRDRSLGERICRDCRRRWPASEPFFVVYEKRTTAGVRRRYLGRICRLCRNTRRRESKHRRRKGPAAS
;
A
#
# COMPACT_ATOMS: atom_id res chain seq x y z
N SER A 1 -0.86 -40.71 44.70
CA SER A 1 -0.87 -39.41 43.99
C SER A 1 -1.50 -39.62 42.61
N ALA A 2 -2.52 -38.84 42.22
CA ALA A 2 -3.33 -39.06 41.01
C ALA A 2 -2.62 -38.70 39.68
N SER A 3 -1.31 -38.44 39.73
CA SER A 3 -0.48 -37.98 38.61
C SER A 3 -0.07 -39.09 37.63
N GLU A 4 -0.40 -40.35 37.89
CA GLU A 4 0.07 -41.50 37.10
C GLU A 4 -1.03 -42.33 36.41
N MET A 5 -2.31 -41.97 36.55
CA MET A 5 -3.40 -42.70 35.89
C MET A 5 -3.46 -42.42 34.37
N LYS A 6 -2.96 -43.37 33.57
CA LYS A 6 -3.18 -43.43 32.11
C LYS A 6 -4.39 -44.30 31.80
N ILE A 7 -5.53 -43.70 31.45
CA ILE A 7 -6.71 -44.41 30.94
C ILE A 7 -6.75 -44.24 29.42
N GLY A 8 -6.28 -45.25 28.70
CA GLY A 8 -6.23 -45.27 27.23
C GLY A 8 -5.45 -44.08 26.63
N LEU A 9 -5.99 -43.47 25.57
CA LEU A 9 -5.38 -42.34 24.85
C LEU A 9 -5.59 -40.96 25.53
N ARG A 10 -6.19 -40.90 26.72
CA ARG A 10 -6.51 -39.62 27.37
C ARG A 10 -5.35 -39.14 28.23
N THR A 11 -4.97 -37.88 28.06
CA THR A 11 -3.94 -37.25 28.90
C THR A 11 -4.42 -37.14 30.35
N PRO A 12 -3.52 -37.16 31.35
CA PRO A 12 -3.88 -37.00 32.76
C PRO A 12 -4.74 -35.75 33.03
N ALA A 13 -4.44 -34.64 32.33
CA ALA A 13 -5.24 -33.42 32.40
C ALA A 13 -6.67 -33.59 31.85
N ALA A 14 -6.87 -34.41 30.81
CA ALA A 14 -8.20 -34.69 30.27
C ALA A 14 -9.03 -35.57 31.24
N ILE A 15 -8.36 -36.50 31.93
CA ILE A 15 -8.98 -37.36 32.96
C ILE A 15 -9.37 -36.50 34.17
N GLN A 16 -8.46 -35.68 34.70
CA GLN A 16 -8.76 -34.74 35.79
C GLN A 16 -9.88 -33.77 35.43
N ASN A 17 -9.87 -33.18 34.23
CA ASN A 17 -10.94 -32.29 33.80
C ASN A 17 -12.30 -33.01 33.63
N LYS A 18 -12.31 -34.31 33.34
CA LYS A 18 -13.53 -35.10 33.25
C LYS A 18 -14.03 -35.49 34.64
N ALA A 19 -13.13 -35.88 35.54
CA ALA A 19 -13.43 -36.16 36.94
C ALA A 19 -14.00 -34.91 37.65
N ALA A 20 -13.39 -33.74 37.43
CA ALA A 20 -13.87 -32.46 37.94
C ALA A 20 -15.19 -31.97 37.32
N ARG A 21 -15.59 -32.48 36.14
CA ARG A 21 -16.93 -32.20 35.56
C ARG A 21 -18.01 -33.12 36.07
N LEU A 22 -17.61 -34.25 36.65
CA LEU A 22 -18.48 -35.27 37.24
C LEU A 22 -18.46 -35.17 38.77
N ASP A 23 -17.91 -34.08 39.31
CA ASP A 23 -17.79 -33.78 40.75
C ASP A 23 -17.02 -34.82 41.58
N PHE A 24 -16.20 -35.66 40.93
CA PHE A 24 -15.37 -36.67 41.62
C PHE A 24 -14.08 -36.11 42.21
N VAL A 25 -13.57 -34.98 41.69
CA VAL A 25 -12.35 -34.32 42.17
C VAL A 25 -12.50 -32.81 42.00
N GLY A 26 -12.38 -32.02 43.07
CA GLY A 26 -12.54 -30.57 43.01
C GLY A 26 -11.20 -29.83 43.10
N ASP A 27 -10.88 -29.02 42.10
CA ASP A 27 -9.93 -27.90 42.19
C ASP A 27 -10.53 -26.68 42.94
N GLY A 28 -11.71 -26.84 43.59
CA GLY A 28 -12.40 -25.82 44.37
C GLY A 28 -13.10 -24.71 43.57
N ILE A 29 -13.03 -24.75 42.22
CA ILE A 29 -13.60 -23.71 41.35
C ILE A 29 -14.91 -24.21 40.74
N PRO A 30 -16.10 -23.80 41.25
CA PRO A 30 -17.38 -24.19 40.68
C PRO A 30 -17.53 -23.65 39.25
N ARG A 31 -17.57 -24.55 38.26
CA ARG A 31 -17.73 -24.20 36.83
C ARG A 31 -19.23 -24.22 36.49
N LYS A 32 -19.90 -23.07 36.67
CA LYS A 32 -21.33 -22.91 36.34
C LYS A 32 -21.61 -23.35 34.90
N ARG A 33 -22.58 -24.25 34.69
CA ARG A 33 -22.98 -24.72 33.34
C ARG A 33 -23.69 -23.61 32.58
N TRP A 34 -23.42 -23.48 31.29
CA TRP A 34 -24.15 -22.54 30.42
C TRP A 34 -25.56 -23.06 30.15
N THR A 35 -26.56 -22.30 30.56
CA THR A 35 -27.98 -22.56 30.26
C THR A 35 -28.41 -21.88 28.96
N ALA A 36 -29.52 -22.32 28.37
CA ALA A 36 -30.08 -21.67 27.17
C ALA A 36 -30.42 -20.18 27.42
N ALA A 37 -30.91 -19.84 28.61
CA ALA A 37 -31.23 -18.47 29.01
C ALA A 37 -29.99 -17.58 29.08
N THR A 38 -28.93 -18.04 29.76
CA THR A 38 -27.66 -17.29 29.87
C THR A 38 -26.97 -17.12 28.51
N GLU A 39 -27.08 -18.12 27.62
CA GLU A 39 -26.59 -18.01 26.26
C GLU A 39 -27.37 -16.98 25.43
N LYS A 40 -28.71 -16.97 25.56
CA LYS A 40 -29.57 -15.98 24.88
C LYS A 40 -29.28 -14.56 25.37
N LEU A 41 -29.02 -14.38 26.67
CA LEU A 41 -28.59 -13.12 27.25
C LEU A 41 -27.22 -12.68 26.71
N LEU A 42 -26.22 -13.58 26.69
CA LEU A 42 -24.91 -13.29 26.13
C LEU A 42 -24.99 -12.85 24.65
N LYS A 43 -25.80 -13.52 23.82
CA LYS A 43 -26.03 -13.14 22.42
C LYS A 43 -26.69 -11.77 22.27
N ARG A 44 -27.46 -11.32 23.25
CA ARG A 44 -28.13 -10.02 23.26
C ARG A 44 -27.12 -8.92 23.60
N LEU A 45 -26.36 -9.10 24.69
CA LEU A 45 -25.32 -8.16 25.13
C LEU A 45 -24.27 -7.90 24.05
N ILE A 46 -23.87 -8.94 23.30
CA ILE A 46 -22.94 -8.78 22.17
C ILE A 46 -23.58 -8.03 21.00
N ARG A 47 -24.87 -8.24 20.72
CA ARG A 47 -25.60 -7.47 19.70
C ARG A 47 -25.74 -6.00 20.09
N GLU A 48 -25.84 -5.73 21.38
CA GLU A 48 -25.82 -4.38 21.97
C GLU A 48 -24.40 -3.76 21.99
N GLY A 49 -23.39 -4.46 21.46
CA GLY A 49 -22.02 -3.95 21.33
C GLY A 49 -21.15 -4.11 22.57
N ARG A 50 -21.64 -4.74 23.64
CA ARG A 50 -20.86 -4.97 24.86
C ARG A 50 -19.71 -5.94 24.61
N SER A 51 -18.52 -5.61 25.12
CA SER A 51 -17.34 -6.46 25.09
C SER A 51 -17.35 -7.48 26.24
N ALA A 52 -16.62 -8.58 26.10
CA ALA A 52 -16.48 -9.57 27.17
C ALA A 52 -15.86 -9.01 28.46
N ALA A 53 -15.11 -7.91 28.38
CA ALA A 53 -14.55 -7.23 29.56
C ALA A 53 -15.63 -6.44 30.30
N GLU A 54 -16.46 -5.69 29.56
CA GLU A 54 -17.60 -4.95 30.13
C GLU A 54 -18.63 -5.89 30.75
N ILE A 55 -18.96 -7.00 30.07
CA ILE A 55 -19.90 -7.99 30.60
C ILE A 55 -19.35 -8.65 31.88
N SER A 56 -18.03 -8.86 31.97
CA SER A 56 -17.43 -9.44 33.18
C SER A 56 -17.25 -8.45 34.34
N ALA A 57 -17.25 -7.15 34.04
CA ALA A 57 -17.10 -6.09 35.03
C ALA A 57 -18.41 -5.84 35.80
N ASP A 58 -19.55 -6.24 35.21
CA ASP A 58 -20.87 -6.17 35.83
C ASP A 58 -21.28 -7.57 36.33
N PRO A 59 -21.24 -7.82 37.65
CA PRO A 59 -21.56 -9.13 38.23
C PRO A 59 -23.02 -9.54 38.02
N GLU A 60 -23.93 -8.61 37.76
CA GLU A 60 -25.36 -8.89 37.63
C GLU A 60 -25.72 -9.48 36.27
N LEU A 61 -24.98 -9.12 35.22
CA LEU A 61 -25.26 -9.57 33.84
C LEU A 61 -25.03 -11.07 33.64
N LEU A 62 -23.92 -11.60 34.13
CA LEU A 62 -23.54 -13.02 34.00
C LEU A 62 -22.87 -13.54 35.27
N ALA A 63 -23.61 -13.48 36.38
CA ALA A 63 -23.16 -13.92 37.70
C ALA A 63 -22.53 -15.33 37.68
N GLY A 64 -21.28 -15.42 38.15
CA GLY A 64 -20.50 -16.65 38.26
C GLY A 64 -19.72 -17.03 36.99
N TYR A 65 -19.74 -16.22 35.93
CA TYR A 65 -18.87 -16.43 34.76
C TYR A 65 -17.72 -15.44 34.73
N SER A 66 -16.48 -15.96 34.79
CA SER A 66 -15.30 -15.15 34.59
C SER A 66 -15.20 -14.64 33.15
N ARG A 67 -14.44 -13.55 32.95
CA ARG A 67 -14.09 -13.03 31.61
C ARG A 67 -13.60 -14.13 30.65
N ASN A 68 -12.77 -15.04 31.14
CA ASN A 68 -12.25 -16.16 30.36
C ASN A 68 -13.35 -17.16 29.97
N ALA A 69 -14.29 -17.46 30.88
CA ALA A 69 -15.43 -18.32 30.58
C ALA A 69 -16.33 -17.69 29.50
N ILE A 70 -16.61 -16.39 29.59
CA ILE A 70 -17.36 -15.62 28.60
C ILE A 70 -16.65 -15.65 27.25
N GLN A 71 -15.36 -15.31 27.20
CA GLN A 71 -14.55 -15.34 25.96
C GLN A 71 -14.54 -16.72 25.30
N LYS A 72 -14.36 -17.80 26.09
CA LYS A 72 -14.42 -19.17 25.57
C LYS A 72 -15.79 -19.51 24.99
N LYS A 73 -16.88 -19.09 25.65
CA LYS A 73 -18.24 -19.32 25.14
C LYS A 73 -18.51 -18.53 23.87
N LEU A 74 -18.14 -17.25 23.82
CA LEU A 74 -18.23 -16.42 22.61
C LEU A 74 -17.47 -17.04 21.44
N GLY A 75 -16.28 -17.59 21.69
CA GLY A 75 -15.50 -18.32 20.69
C GLY A 75 -16.22 -19.56 20.17
N ARG A 76 -16.82 -20.38 21.05
CA ARG A 76 -17.63 -21.56 20.66
C ARG A 76 -18.87 -21.19 19.87
N LEU A 77 -19.49 -20.05 20.18
CA LEU A 77 -20.66 -19.52 19.48
C LEU A 77 -20.32 -18.79 18.18
N LYS A 78 -19.03 -18.72 17.80
CA LYS A 78 -18.53 -17.95 16.63
C LYS A 78 -18.94 -16.48 16.65
N LEU A 79 -19.12 -15.91 17.84
CA LEU A 79 -19.45 -14.48 18.06
C LEU A 79 -18.21 -13.59 18.20
N ILE A 80 -17.01 -14.19 18.17
CA ILE A 80 -15.74 -13.47 18.12
C ILE A 80 -15.25 -13.48 16.67
N ASP A 81 -14.63 -12.38 16.24
CA ASP A 81 -13.85 -12.35 15.00
C ASP A 81 -12.75 -13.44 15.03
N GLY A 82 -13.01 -14.53 14.30
CA GLY A 82 -12.09 -15.65 14.15
C GLY A 82 -10.80 -15.26 13.44
N GLY A 83 -10.84 -14.26 12.55
CA GLY A 83 -9.67 -13.68 11.90
C GLY A 83 -8.78 -12.93 12.89
N ARG A 84 -9.36 -12.09 13.75
CA ARG A 84 -8.63 -11.42 14.85
C ARG A 84 -7.98 -12.43 15.79
N SER A 85 -8.72 -13.48 16.16
CA SER A 85 -8.23 -14.52 17.07
C SER A 85 -7.07 -15.33 16.46
N ARG A 86 -7.17 -15.67 15.17
CA ARG A 86 -6.09 -16.32 14.42
C ARG A 86 -4.85 -15.42 14.34
N ARG A 87 -5.01 -14.16 13.93
CA ARG A 87 -3.91 -13.17 13.91
C ARG A 87 -3.23 -13.01 15.26
N ALA A 88 -3.99 -13.03 16.37
CA ALA A 88 -3.43 -12.90 17.71
C ALA A 88 -2.63 -14.15 18.15
N ARG A 89 -3.01 -15.34 17.66
CA ARG A 89 -2.31 -16.60 17.89
C ARG A 89 -1.02 -16.68 17.06
N ASP A 90 -1.09 -16.28 15.81
CA ASP A 90 0.03 -16.33 14.86
C ASP A 90 1.00 -15.15 15.04
N ALA A 91 0.67 -14.20 15.92
CA ALA A 91 1.53 -13.06 16.22
C ALA A 91 2.79 -13.52 16.96
N VAL A 92 3.93 -13.51 16.26
CA VAL A 92 5.22 -13.80 16.89
C VAL A 92 5.58 -12.68 17.87
N ARG A 93 5.74 -13.03 19.15
CA ARG A 93 6.10 -12.10 20.22
C ARG A 93 7.57 -12.28 20.55
N PHE A 94 8.22 -11.18 20.94
CA PHE A 94 9.55 -11.28 21.51
C PHE A 94 9.45 -11.90 22.89
N GLY A 95 10.38 -12.80 23.21
CA GLY A 95 10.69 -13.13 24.60
C GLY A 95 11.19 -11.89 25.36
N SER A 96 11.28 -11.97 26.69
CA SER A 96 11.80 -10.87 27.52
C SER A 96 13.23 -10.47 27.12
N VAL A 97 14.13 -11.45 27.03
CA VAL A 97 15.53 -11.24 26.65
C VAL A 97 15.69 -10.67 25.25
N GLU A 98 14.93 -11.19 24.29
CA GLU A 98 14.92 -10.68 22.91
C GLU A 98 14.41 -9.25 22.83
N LEU A 99 13.40 -8.92 23.65
CA LEU A 99 12.82 -7.59 23.71
C LEU A 99 13.84 -6.58 24.26
N GLU A 100 14.59 -6.94 25.30
CA GLU A 100 15.67 -6.11 25.83
C GLU A 100 16.78 -5.88 24.81
N ARG A 101 17.26 -6.95 24.16
CA ARG A 101 18.24 -6.84 23.06
C ARG A 101 17.72 -5.92 21.95
N PHE A 102 16.44 -6.03 21.61
CA PHE A 102 15.82 -5.17 20.63
C PHE A 102 15.75 -3.70 21.09
N HIS A 103 15.42 -3.43 22.35
CA HIS A 103 15.39 -2.07 22.90
C HIS A 103 16.78 -1.43 22.91
N THR A 104 17.81 -2.15 23.33
CA THR A 104 19.21 -1.71 23.26
C THR A 104 19.59 -1.38 21.82
N PHE A 105 19.20 -2.24 20.86
CA PHE A 105 19.43 -1.98 19.44
C PHE A 105 18.71 -0.71 18.95
N LEU A 106 17.46 -0.49 19.37
CA LEU A 106 16.71 0.72 19.03
C LEU A 106 17.41 1.98 19.55
N LEU A 107 17.84 1.99 20.80
CA LEU A 107 18.54 3.13 21.40
C LEU A 107 19.81 3.49 20.62
N ALA A 108 20.59 2.49 20.20
CA ALA A 108 21.81 2.70 19.43
C ALA A 108 21.58 3.23 17.99
N HIS A 109 20.39 3.02 17.41
CA HIS A 109 20.13 3.32 16.00
C HIS A 109 19.09 4.42 15.78
N ALA A 110 18.28 4.77 16.78
CA ALA A 110 17.15 5.68 16.63
C ALA A 110 17.57 7.09 16.15
N SER A 111 18.77 7.55 16.52
CA SER A 111 19.28 8.87 16.14
C SER A 111 19.60 8.96 14.64
N ARG A 112 20.21 7.91 14.10
CA ARG A 112 20.84 7.88 12.76
C ARG A 112 20.04 7.15 11.69
N CYS A 113 19.14 6.24 12.08
CA CYS A 113 18.39 5.41 11.16
C CYS A 113 16.90 5.75 11.14
N THR A 114 16.29 5.69 9.97
CA THR A 114 14.83 5.73 9.84
C THR A 114 14.23 4.44 10.43
N PRO A 115 12.96 4.44 10.89
CA PRO A 115 12.32 3.21 11.38
C PRO A 115 12.29 2.07 10.36
N GLU A 116 12.28 2.40 9.06
CA GLU A 116 12.38 1.41 7.99
C GLU A 116 13.78 0.80 7.92
N GLN A 117 14.84 1.61 8.00
CA GLN A 117 16.22 1.11 8.06
C GLN A 117 16.48 0.26 9.30
N ILE A 118 15.98 0.68 10.46
CA ILE A 118 16.13 -0.09 11.70
C ILE A 118 15.55 -1.48 11.52
N ALA A 119 14.35 -1.59 10.94
CA ALA A 119 13.75 -2.89 10.64
C ALA A 119 14.64 -3.71 9.69
N LEU A 120 15.13 -3.10 8.60
CA LEU A 120 16.01 -3.78 7.64
C LEU A 120 17.31 -4.27 8.28
N LEU A 121 17.93 -3.47 9.15
CA LEU A 121 19.18 -3.83 9.83
C LEU A 121 18.95 -4.95 10.84
N TRP A 122 17.92 -4.83 11.68
CA TRP A 122 17.57 -5.87 12.65
C TRP A 122 17.29 -7.22 11.96
N ASN A 123 16.51 -7.20 10.88
CA ASN A 123 16.06 -8.40 10.17
C ASN A 123 17.16 -9.13 9.39
N ARG A 124 18.38 -8.58 9.29
CA ARG A 124 19.51 -9.29 8.66
C ARG A 124 19.93 -10.50 9.49
N ASP A 125 20.02 -10.30 10.80
CA ASP A 125 20.65 -11.26 11.70
C ASP A 125 19.67 -11.80 12.77
N ASN A 126 18.43 -11.30 12.79
CA ASN A 126 17.48 -11.62 13.84
C ASN A 126 16.14 -12.10 13.27
N THR A 127 15.63 -13.17 13.89
CA THR A 127 14.24 -13.62 13.75
C THR A 127 13.55 -13.44 15.11
N PRO A 128 12.23 -13.15 15.13
CA PRO A 128 11.36 -12.94 13.98
C PRO A 128 11.59 -11.61 13.25
N VAL A 129 11.28 -11.62 11.96
CA VAL A 129 11.30 -10.42 11.10
C VAL A 129 10.30 -9.39 11.65
N ILE A 130 10.79 -8.17 11.88
CA ILE A 130 9.98 -7.05 12.33
C ILE A 130 9.63 -6.11 11.18
N SER A 131 8.42 -5.55 11.25
CA SER A 131 7.99 -4.50 10.35
C SER A 131 8.41 -3.12 10.89
N ARG A 132 8.49 -2.13 9.98
CA ARG A 132 8.61 -0.70 10.33
C ARG A 132 7.60 -0.29 11.40
N ARG A 133 6.35 -0.75 11.32
CA ARG A 133 5.28 -0.38 12.27
C ARG A 133 5.63 -0.84 13.69
N ARG A 134 6.21 -2.03 13.82
CA ARG A 134 6.65 -2.57 15.12
C ARG A 134 7.83 -1.79 15.69
N VAL A 135 8.78 -1.37 14.84
CA VAL A 135 9.85 -0.45 15.25
C VAL A 135 9.28 0.85 15.80
N VAL A 136 8.36 1.49 15.07
CA VAL A 136 7.72 2.74 15.52
C VAL A 136 7.01 2.56 16.86
N TYR A 137 6.28 1.46 17.04
CA TYR A 137 5.61 1.14 18.31
C TYR A 137 6.59 1.07 19.48
N HIS A 138 7.73 0.38 19.32
CA HIS A 138 8.71 0.25 20.39
C HIS A 138 9.49 1.54 20.63
N LEU A 139 9.81 2.32 19.59
CA LEU A 139 10.38 3.66 19.75
C LEU A 139 9.45 4.58 20.56
N GLN A 140 8.15 4.55 20.27
CA GLN A 140 7.16 5.31 21.05
C GLN A 140 7.09 4.87 22.51
N LYS A 141 7.15 3.57 22.78
CA LYS A 141 7.23 3.05 24.16
C LYS A 141 8.48 3.50 24.90
N LEU A 142 9.59 3.66 24.19
CA LEU A 142 10.85 4.19 24.73
C LEU A 142 10.88 5.73 24.81
N GLY A 143 9.78 6.42 24.51
CA GLY A 143 9.71 7.89 24.53
C GLY A 143 10.38 8.57 23.33
N ILE A 144 10.93 7.82 22.38
CA ILE A 144 11.63 8.36 21.21
C ILE A 144 10.60 8.68 20.12
N LYS A 145 10.11 9.92 20.14
CA LYS A 145 9.17 10.42 19.12
C LYS A 145 9.94 11.14 18.02
N ARG A 146 9.60 10.82 16.77
CA ARG A 146 10.05 11.56 15.59
C ARG A 146 8.85 11.90 14.73
N THR A 147 8.79 13.14 14.30
CA THR A 147 7.82 13.59 13.32
C THR A 147 8.13 12.97 11.96
N TRP A 148 7.10 12.87 11.12
CA TRP A 148 7.27 12.39 9.75
C TRP A 148 8.23 13.29 8.96
N ALA A 149 8.21 14.60 9.18
CA ALA A 149 9.09 15.56 8.51
C ALA A 149 10.57 15.29 8.82
N GLU A 150 10.90 15.02 10.08
CA GLU A 150 12.27 14.66 10.49
C GLU A 150 12.74 13.38 9.80
N VAL A 151 11.90 12.34 9.80
CA VAL A 151 12.20 11.06 9.13
C VAL A 151 12.44 11.28 7.63
N MET A 152 11.67 12.15 6.98
CA MET A 152 11.82 12.45 5.56
C MET A 152 13.09 13.26 5.24
N ARG A 153 13.63 14.01 6.20
CA ARG A 153 14.90 14.72 6.04
C ARG A 153 16.13 13.80 6.14
N MET A 154 15.96 12.59 6.68
CA MET A 154 17.05 11.62 6.85
C MET A 154 17.63 11.14 5.51
N PRO A 155 18.94 10.79 5.46
CA PRO A 155 19.61 10.41 4.22
C PRO A 155 18.93 9.26 3.47
N TYR A 156 18.48 8.23 4.17
CA TYR A 156 17.80 7.09 3.56
C TYR A 156 16.48 7.45 2.90
N SER A 157 15.64 8.24 3.57
CA SER A 157 14.38 8.71 3.00
C SER A 157 14.63 9.54 1.74
N LYS A 158 15.62 10.44 1.78
CA LYS A 158 16.04 11.22 0.60
C LYS A 158 16.54 10.32 -0.53
N ALA A 159 17.40 9.35 -0.24
CA ALA A 159 17.92 8.41 -1.24
C ALA A 159 16.79 7.58 -1.87
N LYS A 160 15.87 7.05 -1.05
CA LYS A 160 14.69 6.31 -1.52
C LYS A 160 13.78 7.18 -2.38
N GLN A 161 13.52 8.43 -1.99
CA GLN A 161 12.76 9.38 -2.82
C GLN A 161 13.44 9.64 -4.16
N ARG A 162 14.76 9.83 -4.18
CA ARG A 162 15.54 10.01 -5.42
C ARG A 162 15.42 8.80 -6.33
N GLN A 163 15.54 7.59 -5.78
CA GLN A 163 15.37 6.36 -6.56
C GLN A 163 13.97 6.22 -7.16
N VAL A 164 12.92 6.47 -6.36
CA VAL A 164 11.53 6.43 -6.83
C VAL A 164 11.30 7.49 -7.91
N SER A 165 11.79 8.71 -7.71
CA SER A 165 11.70 9.81 -8.68
C SER A 165 12.43 9.47 -9.99
N ALA A 166 13.64 8.91 -9.91
CA ALA A 166 14.41 8.47 -11.07
C ALA A 166 13.68 7.36 -11.85
N LYS A 167 13.15 6.35 -11.16
CA LYS A 167 12.34 5.28 -11.78
C LYS A 167 11.09 5.85 -12.46
N ALA A 168 10.39 6.78 -11.80
CA ALA A 168 9.22 7.44 -12.36
C ALA A 168 9.55 8.29 -13.61
N ALA A 169 10.69 9.01 -13.59
CA ALA A 169 11.17 9.79 -14.72
C ALA A 169 11.50 8.88 -15.92
N GLN A 170 12.24 7.78 -15.69
CA GLN A 170 12.54 6.79 -16.72
C GLN A 170 11.27 6.16 -17.30
N ALA A 171 10.32 5.75 -16.47
CA ALA A 171 9.05 5.19 -16.92
C ALA A 171 8.23 6.21 -17.74
N SER A 172 8.21 7.47 -17.32
CA SER A 172 7.59 8.56 -18.08
C SER A 172 8.25 8.77 -19.45
N GLN A 173 9.59 8.73 -19.51
CA GLN A 173 10.34 8.85 -20.76
C GLN A 173 10.05 7.70 -21.73
N ARG A 174 10.01 6.46 -21.22
CA ARG A 174 9.64 5.26 -22.01
C ARG A 174 8.22 5.38 -22.58
N ARG A 175 7.24 5.73 -21.73
CA ARG A 175 5.85 5.94 -22.18
C ARG A 175 5.75 7.02 -23.25
N TRP A 176 6.51 8.11 -23.10
CA TRP A 176 6.53 9.18 -24.09
C TRP A 176 7.13 8.74 -25.41
N LYS A 177 8.25 8.01 -25.39
CA LYS A 177 8.88 7.45 -26.58
C LYS A 177 7.90 6.56 -27.35
N GLY A 178 7.25 5.62 -26.64
CA GLY A 178 6.24 4.74 -27.26
C GLY A 178 5.01 5.48 -27.78
N TYR A 179 4.52 6.50 -27.06
CA TYR A 179 3.44 7.36 -27.57
C TYR A 179 3.85 8.10 -28.85
N ARG A 180 5.07 8.64 -28.89
CA ARG A 180 5.59 9.36 -30.07
C ARG A 180 5.75 8.42 -31.27
N GLU A 181 6.26 7.22 -31.07
CA GLU A 181 6.41 6.19 -32.11
C GLU A 181 5.05 5.81 -32.70
N ARG A 182 4.02 5.57 -31.87
CA ARG A 182 2.66 5.29 -32.33
C ARG A 182 2.06 6.43 -33.14
N GLN A 183 2.13 7.65 -32.63
CA GLN A 183 1.64 8.84 -33.34
C GLN A 183 2.36 9.08 -34.67
N GLU A 184 3.66 8.78 -34.71
CA GLU A 184 4.40 8.82 -35.97
C GLU A 184 3.94 7.75 -36.95
N ALA A 185 3.73 6.51 -36.50
CA ALA A 185 3.24 5.43 -37.33
C ALA A 185 1.84 5.74 -37.91
N GLU A 186 0.93 6.25 -37.08
CA GLU A 186 -0.40 6.72 -37.51
C GLU A 186 -0.28 7.80 -38.60
N LEU A 187 0.56 8.82 -38.39
CA LEU A 187 0.78 9.87 -39.39
C LEU A 187 1.41 9.31 -40.67
N ARG A 188 2.34 8.35 -40.58
CA ARG A 188 2.90 7.71 -41.78
C ARG A 188 1.82 6.99 -42.57
N GLU A 189 0.87 6.34 -41.92
CA GLU A 189 -0.23 5.66 -42.59
C GLU A 189 -1.18 6.65 -43.27
N VAL A 190 -1.58 7.71 -42.57
CA VAL A 190 -2.38 8.79 -43.17
C VAL A 190 -1.65 9.41 -44.38
N ALA A 191 -0.32 9.58 -44.31
CA ALA A 191 0.45 10.12 -45.42
C ALA A 191 0.47 9.16 -46.62
N ARG A 192 0.58 7.85 -46.39
CA ARG A 192 0.49 6.84 -47.45
C ARG A 192 -0.88 6.88 -48.13
N GLN A 193 -1.95 6.96 -47.36
CA GLN A 193 -3.32 7.04 -47.88
C GLN A 193 -3.52 8.31 -48.74
N GLN A 194 -3.10 9.49 -48.25
CA GLN A 194 -3.20 10.73 -49.03
C GLN A 194 -2.39 10.67 -50.33
N ARG A 195 -1.20 10.08 -50.31
CA ARG A 195 -0.39 9.88 -51.53
C ARG A 195 -1.06 8.94 -52.52
N ARG A 196 -1.64 7.83 -52.05
CA ARG A 196 -2.38 6.90 -52.91
C ARG A 196 -3.58 7.58 -53.57
N LEU A 197 -4.37 8.31 -52.79
CA LEU A 197 -5.54 9.05 -53.28
C LEU A 197 -5.18 10.17 -54.26
N ALA A 198 -4.06 10.85 -54.06
CA ALA A 198 -3.59 11.88 -54.98
C ALA A 198 -3.16 11.26 -56.33
N ARG A 199 -2.41 10.16 -56.28
CA ARG A 199 -2.01 9.39 -57.47
C ARG A 199 -3.21 8.85 -58.24
N SER A 200 -4.20 8.27 -57.56
CA SER A 200 -5.38 7.70 -58.22
C SER A 200 -6.28 8.75 -58.87
N ARG A 201 -6.16 10.02 -58.47
CA ARG A 201 -6.93 11.15 -59.03
C ARG A 201 -6.11 12.00 -60.00
N ASP A 202 -4.90 11.58 -60.32
CA ASP A 202 -3.92 12.33 -61.11
C ASP A 202 -3.73 13.79 -60.61
N ARG A 203 -3.72 13.96 -59.28
CA ARG A 203 -3.53 15.27 -58.63
C ARG A 203 -2.15 15.34 -57.98
N SER A 204 -1.51 16.51 -58.08
CA SER A 204 -0.27 16.77 -57.33
C SER A 204 -0.58 16.99 -55.84
N LEU A 205 0.00 16.14 -54.98
CA LEU A 205 -0.06 16.33 -53.54
C LEU A 205 1.04 17.30 -53.12
N GLY A 206 0.67 18.48 -52.61
CA GLY A 206 1.63 19.38 -52.00
C GLY A 206 2.37 18.68 -50.86
N GLU A 207 3.70 18.58 -50.94
CA GLU A 207 4.54 18.03 -49.88
C GLU A 207 5.37 19.13 -49.22
N ARG A 208 5.66 18.97 -47.93
CA ARG A 208 6.47 19.92 -47.17
C ARG A 208 7.44 19.20 -46.25
N ILE A 209 8.63 19.77 -46.11
CA ILE A 209 9.69 19.25 -45.25
C ILE A 209 9.61 19.93 -43.88
N CYS A 210 9.54 19.14 -42.82
CA CYS A 210 9.61 19.67 -41.45
C CYS A 210 11.00 20.26 -41.19
N ARG A 211 11.07 21.49 -40.66
CA ARG A 211 12.35 22.14 -40.32
C ARG A 211 13.16 21.38 -39.26
N ASP A 212 12.48 20.74 -38.30
CA ASP A 212 13.14 20.13 -37.14
C ASP A 212 13.61 18.71 -37.42
N CYS A 213 12.74 17.85 -37.95
CA CYS A 213 13.08 16.45 -38.20
C CYS A 213 13.45 16.14 -39.66
N ARG A 214 13.43 17.14 -40.55
CA ARG A 214 13.71 17.04 -42.00
C ARG A 214 12.87 16.00 -42.75
N ARG A 215 11.84 15.42 -42.13
CA ARG A 215 10.93 14.48 -42.76
C ARG A 215 9.95 15.20 -43.68
N ARG A 216 9.64 14.53 -44.79
CA ARG A 216 8.68 14.99 -45.78
C ARG A 216 7.27 14.48 -45.47
N TRP A 217 6.33 15.40 -45.37
CA TRP A 217 4.93 15.14 -45.05
C TRP A 217 4.01 15.84 -46.05
N PRO A 218 2.78 15.34 -46.28
CA PRO A 218 1.77 16.10 -47.00
C PRO A 218 1.56 17.48 -46.35
N ALA A 219 1.41 18.51 -47.19
CA ALA A 219 1.16 19.87 -46.77
C ALA A 219 -0.32 20.04 -46.37
N SER A 220 -0.75 19.29 -45.35
CA SER A 220 -2.12 19.27 -44.86
C SER A 220 -2.16 19.36 -43.33
N GLU A 221 -3.34 19.68 -42.80
CA GLU A 221 -3.59 19.91 -41.38
C GLU A 221 -3.15 18.75 -40.44
N PRO A 222 -3.30 17.46 -40.80
CA PRO A 222 -2.86 16.36 -39.95
C PRO A 222 -1.36 16.42 -39.61
N PHE A 223 -0.55 16.97 -40.50
CA PHE A 223 0.92 16.97 -40.38
C PHE A 223 1.47 18.29 -39.85
N PHE A 224 0.84 19.41 -40.21
CA PHE A 224 1.26 20.75 -39.85
C PHE A 224 0.11 21.52 -39.22
N VAL A 225 0.40 22.36 -38.24
CA VAL A 225 -0.64 23.25 -37.70
C VAL A 225 -0.94 24.34 -38.72
N VAL A 226 -2.23 24.57 -38.98
CA VAL A 226 -2.72 25.69 -39.77
C VAL A 226 -2.78 26.92 -38.87
N TYR A 227 -2.21 28.01 -39.34
CA TYR A 227 -2.31 29.32 -38.72
C TYR A 227 -3.13 30.23 -39.62
N GLU A 228 -3.85 31.17 -39.00
CA GLU A 228 -4.57 32.22 -39.70
C GLU A 228 -3.97 33.57 -39.32
N LYS A 229 -3.65 34.39 -40.32
CA LYS A 229 -3.22 35.77 -40.13
C LYS A 229 -4.13 36.69 -40.95
N ARG A 230 -4.68 37.72 -40.33
CA ARG A 230 -5.35 38.82 -41.03
C ARG A 230 -4.29 39.71 -41.68
N THR A 231 -4.43 39.99 -42.97
CA THR A 231 -3.63 40.99 -43.65
C THR A 231 -4.15 42.39 -43.31
N THR A 232 -3.32 43.40 -43.57
CA THR A 232 -3.68 44.83 -43.44
C THR A 232 -4.91 45.20 -44.27
N ALA A 233 -5.14 44.50 -45.39
CA ALA A 233 -6.35 44.63 -46.22
C ALA A 233 -7.58 43.84 -45.70
N GLY A 234 -7.57 43.38 -44.44
CA GLY A 234 -8.70 42.64 -43.82
C GLY A 234 -8.87 41.17 -44.23
N VAL A 235 -8.11 40.69 -45.22
CA VAL A 235 -8.21 39.31 -45.73
C VAL A 235 -7.56 38.30 -44.79
N ARG A 236 -8.24 37.19 -44.47
CA ARG A 236 -7.67 36.08 -43.69
C ARG A 236 -6.84 35.17 -44.60
N ARG A 237 -5.52 35.11 -44.37
CA ARG A 237 -4.62 34.15 -45.04
C ARG A 237 -4.30 32.97 -44.11
N ARG A 238 -4.51 31.76 -44.61
CA ARG A 238 -4.11 30.50 -43.96
C ARG A 238 -2.70 30.11 -44.38
N TYR A 239 -1.87 29.72 -43.42
CA TYR A 239 -0.54 29.18 -43.71
C TYR A 239 -0.21 28.01 -42.78
N LEU A 240 0.51 27.03 -43.31
CA LEU A 240 0.96 25.89 -42.53
C LEU A 240 2.23 26.24 -41.75
N GLY A 241 2.38 25.65 -40.57
CA GLY A 241 3.62 25.75 -39.78
C GLY A 241 4.84 25.18 -40.51
N ARG A 242 6.04 25.70 -40.16
CA ARG A 242 7.33 25.21 -40.69
C ARG A 242 7.79 23.89 -40.04
N ILE A 243 7.15 23.48 -38.95
CA ILE A 243 7.49 22.31 -38.14
C ILE A 243 6.26 21.41 -38.08
N CYS A 244 6.45 20.09 -38.19
CA CYS A 244 5.36 19.13 -38.08
C CYS A 244 4.77 19.08 -36.66
N ARG A 245 3.53 18.58 -36.54
CA ARG A 245 2.82 18.48 -35.25
C ARG A 245 3.60 17.69 -34.19
N LEU A 246 4.32 16.62 -34.58
CA LEU A 246 5.16 15.81 -33.67
C LEU A 246 6.27 16.64 -33.02
N CYS A 247 7.04 17.38 -33.83
CA CYS A 247 8.14 18.22 -33.35
C CYS A 247 7.61 19.42 -32.55
N ARG A 248 6.48 20.01 -32.97
CA ARG A 248 5.83 21.09 -32.19
C ARG A 248 5.37 20.60 -30.81
N ASN A 249 4.76 19.42 -30.73
CA ASN A 249 4.34 18.81 -29.47
C ASN A 249 5.52 18.54 -28.53
N THR A 250 6.65 18.13 -29.11
CA THR A 250 7.93 17.93 -28.38
C THR A 250 8.40 19.26 -27.76
N ARG A 251 8.53 20.32 -28.57
CA ARG A 251 8.92 21.66 -28.09
C ARG A 251 7.97 22.19 -27.02
N ARG A 252 6.65 22.00 -27.18
CA ARG A 252 5.64 22.45 -26.20
C ARG A 252 5.85 21.76 -24.84
N ARG A 253 6.21 20.47 -24.83
CA ARG A 253 6.49 19.73 -23.60
C ARG A 253 7.81 20.15 -22.96
N GLU A 254 8.86 20.33 -23.76
CA GLU A 254 10.16 20.81 -23.27
C GLU A 254 10.03 22.20 -22.64
N SER A 255 9.29 23.11 -23.27
CA SER A 255 8.98 24.43 -22.71
C SER A 255 8.20 24.33 -21.39
N LYS A 256 7.16 23.49 -21.31
CA LYS A 256 6.44 23.23 -20.06
C LYS A 256 7.33 22.65 -18.97
N HIS A 257 8.24 21.75 -19.34
CA HIS A 257 9.19 21.15 -18.40
C HIS A 257 10.19 22.17 -17.86
N ARG A 258 10.74 23.04 -18.72
CA ARG A 258 11.62 24.16 -18.31
C ARG A 258 10.90 25.11 -17.36
N ARG A 259 9.66 25.52 -17.68
CA ARG A 259 8.85 26.39 -16.81
C ARG A 259 8.60 25.79 -15.42
N ARG A 260 8.45 24.46 -15.31
CA ARG A 260 8.21 23.76 -14.04
C ARG A 260 9.45 23.57 -13.19
N LYS A 261 10.65 23.54 -13.78
CA LYS A 261 11.91 23.35 -13.04
C LYS A 261 12.58 24.67 -12.63
N GLY A 262 12.03 25.82 -13.02
CA GLY A 262 12.70 27.12 -12.88
C GLY A 262 13.88 27.25 -13.86
N PRO A 263 14.41 28.46 -14.09
CA PRO A 263 15.71 28.60 -14.73
C PRO A 263 16.72 27.79 -13.93
N ALA A 264 17.58 27.01 -14.61
CA ALA A 264 18.75 26.46 -13.96
C ALA A 264 19.54 27.66 -13.41
N ALA A 265 19.77 27.69 -12.09
CA ALA A 265 20.71 28.64 -11.53
C ALA A 265 22.01 28.51 -12.32
N SER A 266 22.36 29.58 -13.03
CA SER A 266 23.60 29.71 -13.78
C SER A 266 24.73 29.99 -12.80
#